data_AF-A0A399T853-F1
#
_entry.id   AF-A0A399T853-F1
#
_cell.length_a   1.000
_cell.length_b   1.000
_cell.length_c   1.000
_cell.angle_alpha   90.00
_cell.angle_beta   90.00
_cell.angle_gamma   90.00
#
_symmetry.space_group_name_H-M   'P 1'
#
loop_
_entity.id
_entity.type
_entity.pdbx_description
1 polymer ?
#
loop_
_entity_poly.entity_id
_entity_poly.type
_entity_poly.pdbx_seq_one_letter_code
_entity_poly.pdbx_strand_id
1 'polypeptide(L)'
;MKAIAKLIHQSNMTYIPTNLPVKFFGLPDGKVYLLYARFCIVRPEKTDLEFVFAEHDEFFFDYDTEKLVPKTQTRYPVYSEMVDKPNPVYHILQVNRDVKTYSEAVALLNQKAMEMSPQSEAC
;
A
#
# COMPACT_ATOMS: atom_id res chain seq x y z
N MET A 1 16.11 9.08 7.33
CA MET A 1 14.78 8.82 7.93
C MET A 1 14.60 7.33 8.07
N LYS A 2 14.14 6.84 9.23
CA LYS A 2 13.79 5.43 9.41
C LYS A 2 12.47 5.16 8.69
N ALA A 3 12.42 4.17 7.80
CA ALA A 3 11.17 3.80 7.14
C ALA A 3 10.22 3.18 8.19
N ILE A 4 9.02 3.74 8.28
CA ILE A 4 7.96 3.24 9.17
C ILE A 4 7.00 2.33 8.39
N ALA A 5 6.74 2.64 7.12
CA ALA A 5 6.02 1.72 6.25
C ALA A 5 6.90 0.50 5.94
N LYS A 6 6.44 -0.69 6.34
CA LYS A 6 7.16 -1.95 6.09
C LYS A 6 6.66 -2.57 4.80
N LEU A 7 7.55 -2.86 3.84
CA LEU A 7 7.16 -3.53 2.60
C LEU A 7 6.81 -4.99 2.90
N ILE A 8 5.56 -5.37 2.62
CA ILE A 8 5.06 -6.74 2.78
C ILE A 8 5.38 -7.55 1.52
N HIS A 9 5.01 -7.00 0.36
CA HIS A 9 5.14 -7.66 -0.93
C HIS A 9 5.21 -6.64 -2.07
N GLN A 10 5.87 -6.99 -3.16
CA GLN A 10 5.81 -6.24 -4.41
C GLN A 10 5.48 -7.20 -5.55
N SER A 11 4.41 -6.88 -6.29
CA SER A 11 3.96 -7.67 -7.44
C SER A 11 4.04 -6.86 -8.73
N ASN A 12 4.54 -7.51 -9.79
CA ASN A 12 4.54 -6.98 -11.15
C ASN A 12 3.38 -7.54 -11.99
N MET A 13 2.71 -8.58 -11.50
CA MET A 13 1.60 -9.27 -12.17
C MET A 13 0.42 -9.34 -11.20
N THR A 14 -0.17 -8.17 -10.97
CA THR A 14 -1.17 -7.98 -9.93
C THR A 14 -2.60 -8.08 -10.47
N TYR A 15 -3.54 -8.34 -9.56
CA TYR A 15 -4.98 -8.24 -9.84
C TYR A 15 -5.53 -6.81 -9.72
N ILE A 16 -4.68 -5.82 -9.47
CA ILE A 16 -5.01 -4.39 -9.43
C ILE A 16 -4.98 -3.82 -10.87
N PRO A 17 -5.84 -2.84 -11.22
CA PRO A 17 -5.93 -2.29 -12.58
C PRO A 17 -4.75 -1.37 -12.93
N THR A 18 -3.56 -1.97 -13.07
CA THR A 18 -2.34 -1.32 -13.53
C THR A 18 -1.41 -2.31 -14.23
N ASN A 19 -0.63 -1.81 -15.19
CA ASN A 19 0.46 -2.56 -15.83
C ASN A 19 1.81 -2.30 -15.14
N LEU A 20 1.81 -1.54 -14.05
CA LEU A 20 3.00 -1.17 -13.29
C LEU A 20 3.04 -1.91 -11.95
N PRO A 21 4.21 -2.00 -11.29
CA PRO A 21 4.32 -2.74 -10.04
C PRO A 21 3.40 -2.20 -8.94
N VAL A 22 2.79 -3.08 -8.16
CA VAL A 22 2.07 -2.73 -6.93
C VAL A 22 2.94 -3.08 -5.74
N LYS A 23 3.06 -2.15 -4.80
CA LYS A 23 3.75 -2.37 -3.53
C LYS A 23 2.73 -2.40 -2.41
N PHE A 24 2.80 -3.44 -1.59
CA PHE A 24 1.95 -3.64 -0.42
C PHE A 24 2.76 -3.33 0.83
N PHE A 25 2.22 -2.49 1.70
CA PHE A 25 2.88 -2.02 2.91
C PHE A 25 2.05 -2.30 4.14
N GLY A 26 2.72 -2.66 5.23
CA GLY A 26 2.15 -2.72 6.56
C GLY A 26 2.52 -1.46 7.32
N LEU A 27 1.52 -0.82 7.94
CA LEU A 27 1.70 0.40 8.73
C LEU A 27 1.42 0.17 10.23
N PRO A 28 1.86 1.09 11.12
CA PRO A 28 1.71 0.95 12.58
C PRO A 28 0.26 0.96 13.08
N ASP A 29 -0.67 1.46 12.28
CA ASP A 29 -2.11 1.45 12.54
C ASP A 29 -2.75 0.06 12.37
N GLY A 30 -1.93 -0.96 12.07
CA GLY A 30 -2.37 -2.33 11.88
C GLY A 30 -2.98 -2.61 10.51
N LYS A 31 -2.93 -1.66 9.58
CA LYS A 31 -3.55 -1.77 8.26
C LYS A 31 -2.54 -2.12 7.18
N VAL A 32 -3.08 -2.67 6.09
CA VAL A 32 -2.32 -3.00 4.88
C VAL A 32 -2.69 -1.98 3.81
N TYR A 33 -1.68 -1.40 3.18
CA TYR A 33 -1.85 -0.39 2.15
C TYR A 33 -1.24 -0.82 0.84
N LEU A 34 -1.88 -0.41 -0.26
CA LEU A 34 -1.39 -0.58 -1.62
C LEU A 34 -0.88 0.77 -2.14
N LEU A 35 0.27 0.73 -2.79
CA LEU A 35 0.85 1.85 -3.49
C LEU A 35 1.21 1.43 -4.91
N TYR A 36 0.57 2.06 -5.89
CA TYR A 36 0.82 1.75 -7.29
C TYR A 36 0.63 2.96 -8.17
N ALA A 37 1.33 2.99 -9.29
CA ALA A 37 1.09 3.97 -10.33
C ALA A 37 0.11 3.42 -11.36
N ARG A 38 -0.67 4.28 -11.99
CA ARG A 38 -1.45 3.96 -13.19
C ARG A 38 -1.40 5.12 -14.18
N PHE A 39 -1.56 4.80 -15.45
CA PHE A 39 -1.65 5.82 -16.50
C PHE A 39 -3.02 6.49 -16.45
N CYS A 40 -3.04 7.82 -16.60
CA CYS A 40 -4.27 8.59 -16.77
C CYS A 40 -4.18 9.48 -18.00
N ILE A 41 -5.29 9.60 -18.72
CA ILE A 41 -5.38 10.47 -19.90
C ILE A 41 -5.80 11.85 -19.40
N VAL A 42 -4.90 12.83 -19.53
CA VAL A 42 -5.17 14.22 -19.13
C VAL A 42 -5.78 15.00 -20.30
N ARG A 43 -5.33 14.71 -21.52
CA ARG A 43 -5.86 15.20 -22.80
C ARG A 43 -5.71 14.08 -23.84
N PRO A 44 -6.46 14.09 -24.97
CA PRO A 44 -6.41 13.01 -25.96
C PRO A 44 -5.00 12.61 -26.43
N GLU A 45 -4.06 13.55 -26.46
CA GLU A 45 -2.67 13.32 -26.88
C GLU A 45 -1.66 13.30 -25.70
N LYS A 46 -2.14 13.40 -24.45
CA LYS A 46 -1.27 13.47 -23.27
C LYS A 46 -1.71 12.49 -22.20
N THR A 47 -0.93 11.42 -22.08
CA THR A 47 -0.95 10.50 -20.95
C THR A 47 -0.01 11.03 -19.86
N ASP A 48 -0.44 10.95 -18.61
CA ASP A 48 0.39 11.20 -17.43
C ASP A 48 0.33 9.98 -16.49
N LEU A 49 1.12 10.03 -15.43
CA LEU A 49 1.17 9.03 -14.38
C LEU A 49 0.51 9.60 -13.12
N GLU A 50 -0.34 8.79 -12.48
CA GLU A 50 -0.85 9.08 -11.15
C GLU A 50 -0.54 7.93 -10.19
N PHE A 51 -0.13 8.29 -8.97
CA PHE A 51 0.11 7.34 -7.89
C PHE A 51 -1.13 7.22 -7.03
N VAL A 52 -1.63 5.99 -6.92
CA VAL A 52 -2.79 5.64 -6.14
C VAL A 52 -2.32 5.04 -4.82
N PHE A 53 -2.90 5.56 -3.74
CA PHE A 53 -2.78 5.04 -2.40
C PHE A 53 -4.12 4.48 -1.96
N ALA A 54 -4.14 3.22 -1.55
CA ALA A 54 -5.34 2.49 -1.18
C ALA A 54 -5.11 1.64 0.07
N GLU A 55 -6.19 1.30 0.78
CA GLU A 55 -6.18 0.39 1.92
C GLU A 55 -6.78 -0.96 1.52
N HIS A 56 -6.12 -2.05 1.91
CA HIS A 56 -6.57 -3.42 1.69
C HIS A 56 -7.53 -3.83 2.82
N ASP A 57 -8.74 -4.25 2.47
CA ASP A 57 -9.81 -4.47 3.46
C ASP A 57 -9.84 -5.89 4.04
N GLU A 58 -9.14 -6.85 3.44
CA GLU A 58 -9.20 -8.26 3.82
C GLU A 58 -8.06 -8.74 4.73
N PHE A 59 -7.07 -7.88 5.03
CA PHE A 59 -5.94 -8.20 5.90
C PHE A 59 -5.69 -7.10 6.93
N PHE A 60 -5.08 -7.49 8.04
CA PHE A 60 -4.41 -6.64 9.01
C PHE A 60 -2.92 -6.95 8.99
N PHE A 61 -2.12 -5.99 9.43
CA PHE A 61 -0.69 -6.15 9.60
C PHE A 61 -0.34 -6.06 11.09
N ASP A 62 0.18 -7.15 11.65
CA ASP A 62 0.80 -7.10 12.98
C ASP A 62 2.18 -6.45 12.82
N TYR A 63 2.27 -5.18 13.25
CA TYR A 63 3.46 -4.37 13.05
C TYR A 63 4.66 -4.84 13.89
N ASP A 64 4.41 -5.40 15.07
CA ASP A 64 5.44 -5.85 16.00
C ASP A 64 6.03 -7.18 15.55
N THR A 65 5.18 -8.11 15.09
CA THR A 65 5.65 -9.42 14.62
C THR A 65 5.94 -9.46 13.12
N GLU A 66 5.66 -8.37 12.39
CA GLU A 66 5.79 -8.23 10.93
C GLU A 66 5.00 -9.28 10.16
N LYS A 67 3.84 -9.67 10.69
CA LYS A 67 2.99 -10.72 10.11
C LYS A 67 1.74 -10.16 9.47
N LEU A 68 1.42 -10.71 8.31
CA LEU A 68 0.13 -10.51 7.66
C LEU A 68 -0.91 -11.42 8.33
N VAL A 69 -2.06 -10.85 8.68
CA VAL A 69 -3.17 -11.56 9.33
C VAL A 69 -4.45 -11.36 8.52
N PRO A 70 -5.10 -12.41 8.00
CA PRO A 70 -6.36 -12.27 7.28
C PRO A 70 -7.49 -11.96 8.24
N LYS A 71 -8.46 -11.14 7.83
CA LYS A 71 -9.66 -10.85 8.63
C LYS A 71 -10.60 -12.06 8.71
N THR A 72 -10.55 -12.92 7.71
CA THR A 72 -11.30 -14.18 7.66
C THR A 72 -10.41 -15.35 8.11
N GLN A 73 -10.97 -16.28 8.88
CA GLN A 73 -10.24 -17.49 9.27
C GLN A 73 -9.78 -18.28 8.03
N THR A 74 -8.51 -18.64 8.03
CA THR A 74 -7.91 -19.54 7.05
C THR A 74 -7.37 -20.77 7.77
N ARG A 75 -7.43 -21.93 7.10
CA ARG A 75 -6.83 -23.18 7.58
C ARG A 75 -5.34 -23.29 7.21
N TYR A 76 -4.85 -22.42 6.35
CA TYR A 76 -3.52 -22.49 5.77
C TYR A 76 -2.62 -21.38 6.32
N PRO A 77 -1.29 -21.56 6.31
CA PRO A 77 -0.34 -20.50 6.62
C PRO A 77 -0.59 -19.28 5.73
N VAL A 78 -0.41 -18.10 6.31
CA VAL A 78 -0.57 -16.82 5.62
C VAL A 78 0.78 -16.38 5.13
N TYR A 79 0.89 -16.16 3.82
CA TYR A 79 2.10 -15.67 3.17
C TYR A 79 1.90 -14.24 2.68
N SER A 80 2.99 -13.48 2.60
CA SER A 80 2.96 -12.07 2.21
C SER A 80 2.38 -11.85 0.81
N GLU A 81 2.59 -12.80 -0.10
CA GLU A 81 2.08 -12.75 -1.48
C GLU A 81 0.55 -12.80 -1.54
N MET A 82 -0.12 -13.30 -0.49
CA MET A 82 -1.58 -13.47 -0.47
C MET A 82 -2.37 -12.15 -0.51
N VAL A 83 -1.72 -11.01 -0.24
CA VAL A 83 -2.30 -9.68 -0.46
C VAL A 83 -2.60 -9.40 -1.93
N ASP A 84 -1.88 -10.05 -2.85
CA ASP A 84 -2.11 -9.95 -4.29
C ASP A 84 -2.89 -11.17 -4.77
N LYS A 85 -4.21 -11.07 -4.72
CA LYS A 85 -5.14 -12.17 -5.02
C LYS A 85 -6.21 -11.76 -6.02
N PRO A 86 -6.89 -12.72 -6.68
CA PRO A 86 -8.04 -12.44 -7.52
C PRO A 86 -9.13 -11.67 -6.75
N ASN A 87 -9.72 -10.67 -7.41
CA ASN A 87 -10.78 -9.82 -6.87
C ASN A 87 -10.45 -9.28 -5.46
N PRO A 88 -9.35 -8.51 -5.30
CA PRO A 88 -8.99 -7.96 -4.01
C PRO A 88 -10.02 -6.89 -3.59
N VAL A 89 -10.40 -6.89 -2.31
CA VAL A 89 -11.26 -5.86 -1.72
C VAL A 89 -10.37 -4.81 -1.10
N TYR A 90 -10.42 -3.60 -1.66
CA TYR A 90 -9.66 -2.46 -1.23
C TYR A 90 -10.43 -1.18 -1.60
N HIS A 91 -10.08 -0.08 -0.95
CA HIS A 91 -10.63 1.23 -1.28
C HIS A 91 -9.52 2.27 -1.46
N ILE A 92 -9.71 3.15 -2.45
CA ILE A 92 -8.75 4.20 -2.77
C ILE A 92 -8.90 5.33 -1.75
N LEU A 93 -7.80 5.68 -1.09
CA LEU A 93 -7.73 6.77 -0.12
C LEU A 93 -7.31 8.08 -0.78
N GLN A 94 -6.31 8.01 -1.66
CA GLN A 94 -5.72 9.20 -2.28
C GLN A 94 -5.17 8.87 -3.66
N VAL A 95 -5.28 9.84 -4.57
CA VAL A 95 -4.64 9.80 -5.89
C VAL A 95 -3.76 11.05 -6.02
N ASN A 96 -2.47 10.85 -6.28
CA ASN A 96 -1.47 11.90 -6.38
C ASN A 96 -0.92 12.00 -7.80
N ARG A 97 -1.07 13.16 -8.44
CA ARG A 97 -0.58 13.42 -9.80
C ARG A 97 0.75 14.19 -9.84
N ASP A 98 1.07 14.88 -8.75
CA ASP A 98 2.30 15.67 -8.62
C ASP A 98 3.52 14.77 -8.35
N VAL A 99 3.28 13.57 -7.82
CA VAL A 99 4.30 12.55 -7.58
C VAL A 99 4.66 11.86 -8.88
N LYS A 100 5.95 11.82 -9.22
CA LYS A 100 6.44 11.26 -10.48
C LYS A 100 7.20 9.96 -10.32
N THR A 101 7.63 9.62 -9.10
CA THR A 101 8.39 8.40 -8.83
C THR A 101 7.84 7.57 -7.66
N TYR A 102 8.11 6.26 -7.68
CA TYR A 102 7.80 5.38 -6.53
C TYR A 102 8.52 5.82 -5.26
N SER A 103 9.73 6.37 -5.37
CA SER A 103 10.51 6.82 -4.21
C SER A 103 9.81 8.00 -3.51
N GLU A 104 9.33 8.98 -4.27
CA GLU A 104 8.52 10.10 -3.75
C GLU A 104 7.20 9.59 -3.16
N ALA A 105 6.53 8.66 -3.84
CA ALA A 105 5.28 8.08 -3.37
C ALA A 105 5.45 7.33 -2.04
N VAL A 106 6.52 6.57 -1.91
CA VAL A 106 6.90 5.88 -0.66
C VAL A 106 7.32 6.86 0.42
N ALA A 107 7.95 7.99 0.08
CA ALA A 107 8.27 9.03 1.05
C ALA A 107 7.00 9.66 1.64
N LEU A 108 6.00 9.97 0.81
CA LEU A 108 4.69 10.46 1.27
C LEU A 108 3.97 9.44 2.15
N LEU A 109 4.03 8.16 1.78
CA LEU A 109 3.48 7.08 2.60
C LEU A 109 4.17 7.02 3.97
N ASN A 110 5.49 7.11 4.01
CA ASN A 110 6.23 7.12 5.27
C ASN A 110 5.91 8.34 6.13
N GLN A 111 5.69 9.51 5.54
CA GLN A 111 5.24 10.71 6.28
C GLN A 111 3.87 10.46 6.92
N LYS A 112 2.90 9.93 6.16
CA LYS A 112 1.59 9.53 6.73
C LYS A 112 1.73 8.50 7.85
N ALA A 113 2.59 7.49 7.68
CA ALA A 113 2.84 6.48 8.70
C ALA A 113 3.44 7.07 9.99
N MET A 114 4.27 8.13 9.88
CA MET A 114 4.79 8.87 11.04
C MET A 114 3.68 9.61 11.80
N GLU A 115 2.74 10.22 11.07
CA GLU A 115 1.59 10.92 11.68
C GLU A 115 0.62 9.95 12.38
N MET A 116 0.53 8.71 11.89
CA MET A 116 -0.35 7.66 12.44
C MET A 116 0.28 6.88 13.59
N SER A 117 1.61 6.89 13.70
CA SER A 117 2.29 6.32 14.85
C SER A 117 1.87 7.16 16.07
N PRO A 118 1.28 6.58 17.12
CA PRO A 118 1.04 7.34 18.33
C PRO A 118 2.38 7.92 18.73
N GLN A 119 2.45 9.26 18.77
CA GLN A 119 3.53 9.94 19.45
C GLN A 119 3.63 9.24 20.81
N SER A 120 4.78 8.62 21.08
CA SER A 120 5.18 8.33 22.44
C SER A 120 4.88 9.60 23.22
N GLU A 121 3.89 9.51 24.10
CA GLU A 121 3.48 10.61 24.96
C GLU A 121 4.74 11.23 25.58
N ALA A 122 4.69 12.55 25.71
CA ALA A 122 5.65 13.32 26.48
C ALA A 122 6.00 12.59 27.79
N CYS A 123 7.30 12.38 28.01
CA CYS A 123 7.92 12.22 29.32
C CYS A 123 9.33 12.81 29.23
#